data_AF-A0A7Y4QA30-F1
#
_entry.id   AF-A0A7Y4QA30-F1
#
_cell.length_a   1.000
_cell.length_b   1.000
_cell.length_c   1.000
_cell.angle_alpha   90.00
_cell.angle_beta   90.00
_cell.angle_gamma   90.00
#
_symmetry.space_group_name_H-M   'P 1'
#
loop_
_entity.id
_entity.type
_entity.pdbx_description
1 polymer ?
#
loop_
_entity_poly.entity_id
_entity_poly.type
_entity_poly.pdbx_seq_one_letter_code
_entity_poly.pdbx_strand_id
1 'polypeptide(L)'
;MNKQRRFDPLQIKRLGNYVYALRDPRDRKIFYVGKGKANRVFSHFNKADKVNSNSANLNTIDSKTLRILDIWKHDEDVEWIILAHNLAIKHNITDYVESAIFDCLSESQNGDTLNENVPPKSSRLSPDDIIAFAAGYVNPKTPLATVFIFPIHNTAQGLTSIYNATRAAWYVTRTNQNVSQAYATGLKNSISIGSFEISKWVAASIVPGKHEFTAPNHPNPLSYQPLLNKNFTKILAKAKGFWQRGNYLIVEFDGHGKFRIKRGSQDKSWYNCI
;
A
#
# COMPACT_ATOMS: atom_id res chain seq x y z
N MET A 1 22.36 4.72 27.33
CA MET A 1 20.99 4.25 27.70
C MET A 1 20.18 5.39 28.29
N ASN A 2 19.07 5.75 27.62
CA ASN A 2 18.25 6.90 27.99
C ASN A 2 17.94 6.87 29.49
N LYS A 3 18.05 7.99 30.22
CA LYS A 3 17.68 8.04 31.64
C LYS A 3 16.26 8.51 31.90
N GLN A 4 15.78 9.45 31.08
CA GLN A 4 14.40 9.95 31.21
C GLN A 4 13.39 8.86 30.81
N ARG A 5 12.38 8.67 31.65
CA ARG A 5 11.31 7.66 31.46
C ARG A 5 9.90 8.20 31.61
N ARG A 6 9.76 9.44 32.04
CA ARG A 6 8.48 10.10 32.28
C ARG A 6 8.59 11.60 31.98
N PHE A 7 7.46 12.16 31.62
CA PHE A 7 7.21 13.58 31.66
C PHE A 7 6.68 13.98 33.04
N ASP A 8 6.90 15.22 33.44
CA ASP A 8 6.25 15.77 34.61
C ASP A 8 4.74 16.02 34.37
N PRO A 9 3.93 16.15 35.42
CA PRO A 9 2.48 16.33 35.27
C PRO A 9 2.07 17.55 34.41
N LEU A 10 2.81 18.65 34.50
CA LEU A 10 2.54 19.86 33.72
C LEU A 10 2.91 19.66 32.24
N GLN A 11 4.03 18.98 31.96
CA GLN A 11 4.37 18.53 30.61
C GLN A 11 3.26 17.63 30.03
N ILE A 12 2.77 16.63 30.76
CA ILE A 12 1.70 15.74 30.29
C ILE A 12 0.44 16.55 29.95
N LYS A 13 0.05 17.51 30.82
CA LYS A 13 -1.10 18.37 30.59
C LYS A 13 -0.95 19.23 29.33
N ARG A 14 0.23 19.82 29.12
CA ARG A 14 0.51 20.69 27.96
C ARG A 14 0.71 19.91 26.66
N LEU A 15 1.25 18.70 26.73
CA LEU A 15 1.48 17.83 25.57
C LEU A 15 0.18 17.28 25.00
N GLY A 16 -0.84 17.02 25.82
CA GLY A 16 -2.09 16.43 25.35
C GLY A 16 -1.85 15.12 24.57
N ASN A 17 -2.50 14.97 23.41
CA ASN A 17 -2.13 13.96 22.43
C ASN A 17 -1.07 14.52 21.48
N TYR A 18 -0.15 13.66 21.09
CA TYR A 18 1.01 14.08 20.32
C TYR A 18 1.46 13.01 19.33
N VAL A 19 2.23 13.44 18.34
CA VAL A 19 3.03 12.59 17.45
C VAL A 19 4.50 12.81 17.79
N TYR A 20 5.26 11.73 17.90
CA TYR A 20 6.67 11.72 18.27
C TYR A 20 7.49 10.88 17.31
N ALA A 21 8.79 11.12 17.30
CA ALA A 21 9.77 10.31 16.58
C ALA A 21 10.87 9.81 17.51
N LEU A 22 11.45 8.66 17.17
CA LEU A 22 12.73 8.19 17.69
C LEU A 22 13.78 8.30 16.58
N ARG A 23 14.94 8.85 16.92
CA ARG A 23 16.04 9.13 16.01
C ARG A 23 17.33 8.50 16.52
N ASP A 24 18.07 7.92 15.60
CA ASP A 24 19.39 7.37 15.89
C ASP A 24 20.40 8.54 15.92
N PRO A 25 21.11 8.77 17.04
CA PRO A 25 22.02 9.92 17.14
C PRO A 25 23.21 9.83 16.17
N ARG A 26 23.56 8.62 15.70
CA ARG A 26 24.76 8.36 14.90
C ARG A 26 24.61 8.83 13.45
N ASP A 27 23.41 8.69 12.88
CA ASP A 27 23.12 9.08 11.49
C ASP A 27 22.01 10.13 11.36
N ARG A 28 21.40 10.52 12.49
CA ARG A 28 20.30 11.50 12.57
C ARG A 28 19.04 11.08 11.81
N LYS A 29 18.89 9.80 11.46
CA LYS A 29 17.69 9.28 10.81
C LYS A 29 16.62 8.94 11.83
N ILE A 30 15.40 9.38 11.55
CA ILE A 30 14.22 8.94 12.27
C ILE A 30 13.94 7.50 11.86
N PHE A 31 14.02 6.59 12.82
CA PHE A 31 13.77 5.17 12.60
C PHE A 31 12.39 4.74 13.09
N TYR A 32 11.64 5.61 13.78
CA TYR A 32 10.28 5.31 14.22
C TYR A 32 9.46 6.58 14.38
N VAL A 33 8.21 6.54 13.95
CA VAL A 33 7.20 7.58 14.20
C VAL A 33 6.00 6.94 14.88
N GLY A 34 5.45 7.60 15.90
CA GLY A 34 4.27 7.09 16.59
C GLY A 34 3.43 8.19 17.19
N LYS A 35 2.14 7.90 17.39
CA LYS A 35 1.25 8.71 18.23
C LYS A 35 1.25 8.27 19.70
N GLY A 36 0.99 9.22 20.58
CA GLY A 36 1.00 8.98 22.02
C GLY A 36 0.24 10.00 22.85
N LYS A 37 0.06 9.62 24.12
CA LYS A 37 -0.42 10.46 25.22
C LYS A 37 0.41 10.13 26.46
N ALA A 38 0.56 11.07 27.38
CA ALA A 38 1.36 10.89 28.59
C ALA A 38 2.76 10.34 28.26
N ASN A 39 3.19 9.24 28.87
CA ASN A 39 4.55 8.70 28.76
C ASN A 39 4.74 7.70 27.60
N ARG A 40 3.87 7.69 26.58
CA ARG A 40 3.91 6.68 25.51
C ARG A 40 5.26 6.60 24.80
N VAL A 41 5.94 7.72 24.53
CA VAL A 41 7.28 7.69 23.90
C VAL A 41 8.28 6.83 24.67
N PHE A 42 8.26 6.90 26.01
CA PHE A 42 9.18 6.17 26.88
C PHE A 42 8.86 4.67 27.04
N SER A 43 7.65 4.23 26.64
CA SER A 43 7.28 2.82 26.74
C SER A 43 8.12 1.92 25.83
N HIS A 44 8.71 2.47 24.75
CA HIS A 44 9.65 1.73 23.90
C HIS A 44 10.96 1.43 24.63
N PHE A 45 11.45 2.37 25.44
CA PHE A 45 12.63 2.15 26.28
C PHE A 45 12.36 1.11 27.36
N ASN A 46 11.17 1.14 28.00
CA ASN A 46 10.79 0.09 28.96
C ASN A 46 10.70 -1.30 28.32
N LYS A 47 10.29 -1.38 27.04
CA LYS A 47 10.27 -2.65 26.30
C LYS A 47 11.70 -3.14 26.03
N ALA A 48 12.58 -2.26 25.57
CA ALA A 48 13.99 -2.57 25.36
C ALA A 48 14.67 -3.02 26.66
N ASP A 49 14.44 -2.32 27.78
CA ASP A 49 14.97 -2.70 29.11
C ASP A 49 14.57 -4.14 29.49
N LYS A 50 13.30 -4.50 29.34
CA LYS A 50 12.82 -5.87 29.63
C LYS A 50 13.48 -6.93 28.77
N VAL A 51 13.70 -6.61 27.50
CA VAL A 51 14.36 -7.51 26.55
C VAL A 51 15.84 -7.69 26.90
N ASN A 52 16.52 -6.59 27.25
CA ASN A 52 17.93 -6.60 27.65
C ASN A 52 18.16 -7.44 28.91
N SER A 53 17.23 -7.40 29.87
CA SER A 53 17.35 -8.14 31.13
C SER A 53 16.99 -9.63 31.03
N ASN A 54 16.13 -10.05 30.09
CA ASN A 54 15.53 -11.39 30.10
C ASN A 54 16.16 -12.40 29.13
N SER A 55 17.34 -12.14 28.56
CA SER A 55 17.96 -13.02 27.54
C SER A 55 16.96 -13.49 26.48
N ALA A 56 16.07 -12.59 26.05
CA ALA A 56 14.99 -12.91 25.13
C ALA A 56 15.58 -13.36 23.78
N ASN A 57 14.94 -14.35 23.14
CA ASN A 57 15.36 -14.81 21.82
C ASN A 57 15.27 -13.64 20.82
N LEU A 58 16.42 -13.25 20.27
CA LEU A 58 16.54 -12.08 19.40
C LEU A 58 15.63 -12.15 18.17
N ASN A 59 15.29 -13.35 17.71
CA ASN A 59 14.45 -13.59 16.54
C ASN A 59 12.96 -13.23 16.76
N THR A 60 12.56 -12.92 17.99
CA THR A 60 11.17 -12.55 18.34
C THR A 60 10.99 -11.07 18.65
N ILE A 61 12.08 -10.30 18.61
CA ILE A 61 12.09 -8.88 18.96
C ILE A 61 11.84 -8.05 17.70
N ASP A 62 11.00 -7.03 17.83
CA ASP A 62 10.70 -6.13 16.74
C ASP A 62 11.86 -5.18 16.41
N SER A 63 11.98 -4.82 15.12
CA SER A 63 13.13 -4.09 14.57
C SER A 63 13.44 -2.77 15.27
N LYS A 64 12.40 -2.02 15.71
CA LYS A 64 12.62 -0.78 16.48
C LYS A 64 13.24 -1.04 17.86
N THR A 65 12.84 -2.12 18.55
CA THR A 65 13.44 -2.49 19.84
C THR A 65 14.90 -2.92 19.65
N LEU A 66 15.19 -3.70 18.60
CA LEU A 66 16.57 -4.05 18.24
C LEU A 66 17.42 -2.81 17.98
N ARG A 67 16.89 -1.81 17.27
CA ARG A 67 17.59 -0.54 17.01
C ARG A 67 17.89 0.23 18.30
N ILE A 68 16.96 0.28 19.24
CA ILE A 68 17.17 0.92 20.56
C ILE A 68 18.31 0.23 21.31
N LEU A 69 18.30 -1.10 21.37
CA LEU A 69 19.35 -1.89 22.04
C LEU A 69 20.72 -1.70 21.39
N ASP A 70 20.76 -1.66 20.05
CA ASP A 70 22.00 -1.41 19.30
C ASP A 70 22.60 -0.02 19.61
N ILE A 71 21.76 1.02 19.66
CA ILE A 71 22.21 2.37 20.04
C ILE A 71 22.78 2.36 21.47
N TRP A 72 22.06 1.76 22.43
CA TRP A 72 22.52 1.71 23.82
C TRP A 72 23.79 0.87 24.02
N LYS A 73 24.00 -0.18 23.21
CA LYS A 73 25.22 -1.00 23.24
C LYS A 73 26.47 -0.21 22.86
N HIS A 74 26.31 0.87 22.10
CA HIS A 74 27.39 1.80 21.74
C HIS A 74 27.47 3.01 22.67
N ASP A 75 26.95 2.89 23.91
CA ASP A 75 26.94 3.92 24.94
C ASP A 75 26.21 5.22 24.57
N GLU A 76 25.41 5.19 23.49
CA GLU A 76 24.62 6.32 23.03
C GLU A 76 23.18 6.28 23.58
N ASP A 77 22.49 7.42 23.46
CA ASP A 77 21.08 7.57 23.84
C ASP A 77 20.21 7.78 22.60
N VAL A 78 19.08 7.06 22.54
CA VAL A 78 18.10 7.27 21.49
C VAL A 78 17.53 8.67 21.63
N GLU A 79 17.63 9.47 20.58
CA GLU A 79 17.00 10.79 20.59
C GLU A 79 15.50 10.64 20.36
N TRP A 80 14.70 11.40 21.10
CA TRP A 80 13.25 11.42 20.93
C TRP A 80 12.78 12.85 20.78
N ILE A 81 11.79 13.05 19.90
CA ILE A 81 11.30 14.39 19.53
C ILE A 81 9.79 14.36 19.51
N ILE A 82 9.15 15.36 20.12
CA ILE A 82 7.72 15.62 19.94
C ILE A 82 7.55 16.48 18.68
N LEU A 83 6.97 15.92 17.63
CA LEU A 83 6.84 16.57 16.32
C LEU A 83 5.59 17.45 16.24
N ALA A 84 4.51 17.02 16.91
CA ALA A 84 3.27 17.78 17.03
C ALA A 84 2.62 17.42 18.36
N HIS A 85 2.05 18.40 19.06
CA HIS A 85 1.46 18.21 20.38
C HIS A 85 0.15 18.98 20.55
N ASN A 86 -0.53 18.69 21.65
CA ASN A 86 -1.85 19.21 21.99
C ASN A 86 -2.89 19.00 20.87
N LEU A 87 -2.78 17.87 20.19
CA LEU A 87 -3.65 17.53 19.08
C LEU A 87 -5.03 17.13 19.60
N ALA A 88 -6.06 17.69 18.97
CA ALA A 88 -7.43 17.30 19.24
C ALA A 88 -7.68 15.85 18.80
N ILE A 89 -8.43 15.10 19.62
CA ILE A 89 -8.83 13.71 19.31
C ILE A 89 -9.88 13.71 18.20
N LYS A 90 -10.66 14.80 18.09
CA LYS A 90 -11.73 14.95 17.11
C LYS A 90 -11.19 14.78 15.69
N HIS A 91 -11.97 14.14 14.82
CA HIS A 91 -11.65 13.91 13.40
C HIS A 91 -10.36 13.11 13.15
N ASN A 92 -9.82 12.41 14.15
CA ASN A 92 -8.59 11.61 14.03
C ASN A 92 -7.36 12.43 13.59
N ILE A 93 -7.25 13.69 13.99
CA ILE A 93 -6.15 14.59 13.57
C ILE A 93 -4.78 13.98 13.86
N THR A 94 -4.63 13.33 15.01
CA THR A 94 -3.37 12.67 15.38
C THR A 94 -2.95 11.58 14.37
N ASP A 95 -3.91 10.85 13.82
CA ASP A 95 -3.65 9.78 12.85
C ASP A 95 -3.21 10.36 11.50
N TYR A 96 -3.84 11.46 11.06
CA TYR A 96 -3.43 12.15 9.82
C TYR A 96 -2.02 12.72 9.94
N VAL A 97 -1.69 13.34 11.09
CA VAL A 97 -0.35 13.90 11.32
C VAL A 97 0.70 12.78 11.37
N GLU A 98 0.43 11.70 12.09
CA GLU A 98 1.31 10.51 12.15
C GLU A 98 1.57 9.95 10.74
N SER A 99 0.49 9.80 9.95
CA SER A 99 0.58 9.24 8.61
C SER A 99 1.33 10.15 7.65
N ALA A 100 1.06 11.46 7.67
CA ALA A 100 1.74 12.42 6.80
C ALA A 100 3.25 12.51 7.08
N ILE A 101 3.65 12.44 8.35
CA ILE A 101 5.07 12.42 8.73
C ILE A 101 5.73 11.11 8.27
N PHE A 102 5.09 9.97 8.54
CA PHE A 102 5.58 8.67 8.09
C PHE A 102 5.78 8.63 6.56
N ASP A 103 4.78 9.08 5.81
CA ASP A 103 4.80 9.18 4.35
C ASP A 103 5.88 10.15 3.85
N CYS A 104 6.10 11.28 4.53
CA CYS A 104 7.11 12.25 4.14
C CYS A 104 8.53 11.71 4.34
N LEU A 105 8.78 10.96 5.41
CA LEU A 105 10.10 10.38 5.68
C LEU A 105 10.54 9.40 4.58
N SER A 106 9.62 8.55 4.08
CA SER A 106 9.89 7.60 3.00
C SER A 106 10.21 8.29 1.66
N GLU A 107 9.76 9.53 1.45
CA GLU A 107 10.07 10.33 0.25
C GLU A 107 11.32 11.22 0.40
N SER A 108 11.97 11.19 1.57
CA SER A 108 13.11 12.03 1.88
C SER A 108 14.41 11.22 1.96
N GLN A 109 15.54 11.91 2.15
CA GLN A 109 16.84 11.26 2.39
C GLN A 109 16.88 10.42 3.69
N ASN A 110 15.86 10.53 4.56
CA ASN A 110 15.68 9.66 5.70
C ASN A 110 15.46 8.20 5.25
N GLY A 111 14.53 7.99 4.32
CA GLY A 111 14.03 6.69 3.91
C GLY A 111 12.97 6.12 4.88
N ASP A 112 12.64 4.84 4.68
CA ASP A 112 11.64 4.12 5.45
C ASP A 112 11.98 4.01 6.94
N THR A 113 10.93 3.97 7.77
CA THR A 113 11.06 3.77 9.22
C THR A 113 10.84 2.30 9.60
N LEU A 114 11.22 1.92 10.83
CA LEU A 114 11.09 0.57 11.39
C LEU A 114 9.71 0.32 12.03
N ASN A 115 8.67 1.05 11.60
CA ASN A 115 7.31 0.83 12.05
C ASN A 115 6.81 -0.55 11.55
N GLU A 116 6.30 -1.39 12.47
CA GLU A 116 5.71 -2.69 12.10
C GLU A 116 4.40 -2.54 11.32
N ASN A 117 3.67 -1.45 11.57
CA ASN A 117 2.39 -1.16 10.95
C ASN A 117 2.43 0.22 10.31
N VAL A 118 1.88 0.33 9.09
CA VAL A 118 1.66 1.60 8.42
C VAL A 118 0.59 2.39 9.20
N PRO A 119 0.80 3.70 9.46
CA PRO A 119 -0.21 4.55 10.07
C PRO A 119 -1.56 4.53 9.30
N PRO A 120 -2.70 4.62 10.01
CA PRO A 120 -4.00 4.23 9.47
C PRO A 120 -4.66 5.25 8.54
N LYS A 121 -4.11 6.46 8.39
CA LYS A 121 -4.75 7.60 7.72
C LYS A 121 -3.81 8.29 6.72
N SER A 122 -2.96 7.52 6.04
CA SER A 122 -2.17 8.05 4.92
C SER A 122 -3.09 8.71 3.90
N SER A 123 -2.72 9.94 3.52
CA SER A 123 -3.36 10.72 2.47
C SER A 123 -2.34 11.20 1.44
N ARG A 124 -1.16 10.55 1.40
CA ARG A 124 -0.12 10.84 0.41
C ARG A 124 -0.64 10.52 -0.99
N LEU A 125 -0.43 11.45 -1.90
CA LEU A 125 -0.72 11.29 -3.32
C LEU A 125 0.57 11.57 -4.10
N SER A 126 0.90 10.68 -5.02
CA SER A 126 1.90 10.92 -6.05
C SER A 126 1.31 11.77 -7.19
N PRO A 127 2.13 12.38 -8.07
CA PRO A 127 1.62 13.06 -9.26
C PRO A 127 0.69 12.19 -10.11
N ASP A 128 0.97 10.89 -10.23
CA ASP A 128 0.11 9.93 -10.93
C ASP A 128 -1.27 9.78 -10.26
N ASP A 129 -1.32 9.80 -8.91
CA ASP A 129 -2.59 9.78 -8.16
C ASP A 129 -3.42 11.07 -8.39
N ILE A 130 -2.75 12.20 -8.65
CA ILE A 130 -3.44 13.46 -8.97
C ILE A 130 -3.98 13.42 -10.39
N ILE A 131 -3.20 12.92 -11.35
CA ILE A 131 -3.65 12.71 -12.73
C ILE A 131 -4.85 11.76 -12.74
N ALA A 132 -4.86 10.75 -11.87
CA ALA A 132 -5.97 9.83 -11.67
C ALA A 132 -7.30 10.52 -11.28
N PHE A 133 -7.26 11.66 -10.59
CA PHE A 133 -8.47 12.40 -10.26
C PHE A 133 -9.15 13.00 -11.49
N ALA A 134 -8.41 13.31 -12.54
CA ALA A 134 -8.99 13.80 -13.80
C ALA A 134 -9.54 12.66 -14.69
N ALA A 135 -9.20 11.40 -14.41
CA ALA A 135 -9.66 10.26 -15.19
C ALA A 135 -11.14 9.96 -14.91
N GLY A 136 -11.97 9.96 -15.95
CA GLY A 136 -13.36 9.53 -15.83
C GLY A 136 -13.46 8.08 -15.33
N TYR A 137 -14.50 7.80 -14.53
CA TYR A 137 -14.78 6.44 -14.08
C TYR A 137 -14.93 5.48 -15.25
N VAL A 138 -14.43 4.25 -15.07
CA VAL A 138 -14.62 3.19 -16.05
C VAL A 138 -16.11 2.91 -16.25
N ASN A 139 -16.60 3.14 -17.47
CA ASN A 139 -17.99 2.90 -17.84
C ASN A 139 -18.07 2.55 -19.33
N PRO A 140 -17.67 1.31 -19.72
CA PRO A 140 -17.75 0.86 -21.10
C PRO A 140 -19.20 0.93 -21.61
N LYS A 141 -19.38 1.36 -22.86
CA LYS A 141 -20.71 1.48 -23.50
C LYS A 141 -21.21 0.18 -24.12
N THR A 142 -20.35 -0.84 -24.13
CA THR A 142 -20.68 -2.18 -24.60
C THR A 142 -20.54 -3.17 -23.45
N PRO A 143 -21.35 -4.24 -23.40
CA PRO A 143 -21.19 -5.29 -22.41
C PRO A 143 -19.81 -5.93 -22.51
N LEU A 144 -19.14 -6.13 -21.36
CA LEU A 144 -17.87 -6.85 -21.26
C LEU A 144 -18.03 -7.95 -20.21
N ALA A 145 -18.19 -9.19 -20.67
CA ALA A 145 -18.48 -10.34 -19.81
C ALA A 145 -17.35 -10.68 -18.82
N THR A 146 -16.10 -10.41 -19.22
CA THR A 146 -14.91 -10.78 -18.44
C THR A 146 -13.79 -9.77 -18.66
N VAL A 147 -13.55 -8.95 -17.64
CA VAL A 147 -12.42 -8.02 -17.57
C VAL A 147 -11.54 -8.42 -16.39
N PHE A 148 -10.32 -8.86 -16.68
CA PHE A 148 -9.28 -9.09 -15.69
C PHE A 148 -8.64 -7.75 -15.31
N ILE A 149 -8.56 -7.49 -14.01
CA ILE A 149 -7.97 -6.26 -13.47
C ILE A 149 -6.76 -6.64 -12.65
N PHE A 150 -5.58 -6.24 -13.11
CA PHE A 150 -4.30 -6.60 -12.51
C PHE A 150 -3.68 -5.42 -11.78
N PRO A 151 -3.24 -5.58 -10.51
CA PRO A 151 -2.38 -4.58 -9.90
C PRO A 151 -1.02 -4.67 -10.59
N ILE A 152 -0.53 -3.56 -11.14
CA ILE A 152 0.84 -3.47 -11.65
C ILE A 152 1.63 -2.56 -10.73
N HIS A 153 2.62 -3.14 -10.06
CA HIS A 153 3.56 -2.38 -9.26
C HIS A 153 4.63 -1.76 -10.15
N ASN A 154 5.31 -0.71 -9.66
CA ASN A 154 6.38 -0.03 -10.37
C ASN A 154 7.23 -1.07 -11.12
N THR A 155 7.27 -0.92 -12.44
CA THR A 155 8.24 -1.57 -13.32
C THR A 155 9.61 -1.09 -12.90
N ALA A 156 10.11 -1.67 -11.80
CA ALA A 156 11.46 -1.46 -11.33
C ALA A 156 12.36 -1.77 -12.51
N GLN A 157 13.11 -0.76 -12.92
CA GLN A 157 14.16 -0.80 -13.93
C GLN A 157 13.78 -0.68 -15.42
N GLY A 158 12.65 -0.07 -15.81
CA GLY A 158 12.51 0.43 -17.20
C GLY A 158 12.64 -0.61 -18.34
N LEU A 159 12.65 -1.91 -18.03
CA LEU A 159 12.93 -3.00 -18.96
C LEU A 159 11.68 -3.78 -19.38
N THR A 160 10.49 -3.41 -18.89
CA THR A 160 9.23 -4.09 -19.21
C THR A 160 8.17 -3.09 -19.70
N SER A 161 7.64 -3.35 -20.90
CA SER A 161 6.49 -2.60 -21.44
C SER A 161 5.26 -2.74 -20.53
N ILE A 162 4.34 -1.76 -20.57
CA ILE A 162 3.05 -1.81 -19.85
C ILE A 162 2.29 -3.11 -20.13
N TYR A 163 2.39 -3.57 -21.38
CA TYR A 163 1.83 -4.85 -21.79
C TYR A 163 2.45 -6.03 -21.01
N ASN A 164 3.79 -6.12 -20.96
CA ASN A 164 4.48 -7.15 -20.20
C ASN A 164 4.16 -7.11 -18.70
N ALA A 165 4.08 -5.91 -18.11
CA ALA A 165 3.68 -5.72 -16.72
C ALA A 165 2.23 -6.19 -16.45
N THR A 166 1.33 -6.01 -17.43
CA THR A 166 -0.08 -6.41 -17.30
C THR A 166 -0.26 -7.92 -17.48
N ARG A 167 0.49 -8.54 -18.40
CA ARG A 167 0.24 -9.94 -18.80
C ARG A 167 0.86 -11.01 -17.92
N ALA A 168 1.96 -10.74 -17.24
CA ALA A 168 2.86 -11.79 -16.79
C ALA A 168 2.58 -12.32 -15.38
N ALA A 169 2.89 -13.61 -15.17
CA ALA A 169 3.04 -14.25 -13.86
C ALA A 169 1.79 -14.22 -12.94
N TRP A 170 0.63 -14.61 -13.48
CA TRP A 170 -0.63 -14.72 -12.75
C TRP A 170 -1.05 -16.18 -12.50
N TYR A 171 -1.54 -16.49 -11.30
CA TYR A 171 -2.21 -17.77 -11.06
C TYR A 171 -3.66 -17.69 -11.50
N VAL A 172 -3.96 -18.17 -12.71
CA VAL A 172 -5.31 -18.17 -13.29
C VAL A 172 -5.81 -19.60 -13.40
N THR A 173 -7.01 -19.88 -12.89
CA THR A 173 -7.60 -21.23 -12.97
C THR A 173 -7.99 -21.59 -14.40
N ARG A 174 -7.98 -22.89 -14.74
CA ARG A 174 -8.33 -23.37 -16.09
C ARG A 174 -9.71 -22.90 -16.56
N THR A 175 -10.69 -22.82 -15.65
CA THR A 175 -12.01 -22.25 -15.92
C THR A 175 -11.94 -20.81 -16.41
N ASN A 176 -11.12 -19.97 -15.78
CA ASN A 176 -10.96 -18.56 -16.17
C ASN A 176 -10.07 -18.40 -17.41
N GLN A 177 -9.17 -19.34 -17.67
CA GLN A 177 -8.34 -19.33 -18.88
C GLN A 177 -9.15 -19.61 -20.15
N ASN A 178 -10.19 -20.44 -20.05
CA ASN A 178 -11.00 -20.89 -21.19
C ASN A 178 -12.16 -19.94 -21.54
N VAL A 179 -12.25 -18.76 -20.92
CA VAL A 179 -13.33 -17.82 -21.18
C VAL A 179 -13.06 -17.09 -22.50
N SER A 180 -14.02 -17.13 -23.42
CA SER A 180 -14.00 -16.37 -24.67
C SER A 180 -14.29 -14.88 -24.43
N GLN A 181 -13.76 -14.01 -25.29
CA GLN A 181 -13.99 -12.55 -25.25
C GLN A 181 -13.63 -11.93 -23.90
N ALA A 182 -12.38 -12.13 -23.49
CA ALA A 182 -11.84 -11.57 -22.25
C ALA A 182 -10.91 -10.39 -22.53
N TYR A 183 -10.88 -9.44 -21.59
CA TYR A 183 -10.02 -8.27 -21.64
C TYR A 183 -9.17 -8.21 -20.38
N ALA A 184 -8.01 -7.57 -20.45
CA ALA A 184 -7.12 -7.35 -19.33
C ALA A 184 -6.80 -5.86 -19.20
N THR A 185 -6.79 -5.35 -17.99
CA THR A 185 -6.31 -4.01 -17.67
C THR A 185 -5.30 -4.04 -16.54
N GLY A 186 -4.19 -3.31 -16.71
CA GLY A 186 -3.17 -3.12 -15.70
C GLY A 186 -3.41 -1.80 -14.98
N LEU A 187 -3.61 -1.85 -13.66
CA LEU A 187 -3.86 -0.67 -12.84
C LEU A 187 -2.61 -0.20 -12.10
N LYS A 188 -2.26 1.06 -12.31
CA LYS A 188 -1.35 1.82 -11.45
C LYS A 188 -2.18 2.89 -10.76
N ASN A 189 -2.12 2.98 -9.42
CA ASN A 189 -2.82 4.01 -8.66
C ASN A 189 -4.35 4.08 -8.96
N SER A 190 -5.00 2.91 -9.08
CA SER A 190 -6.41 2.77 -9.45
C SER A 190 -6.79 3.23 -10.86
N ILE A 191 -5.82 3.62 -11.68
CA ILE A 191 -6.01 3.99 -13.10
C ILE A 191 -5.47 2.91 -14.00
N SER A 192 -6.24 2.59 -15.03
CA SER A 192 -5.78 1.72 -16.09
C SER A 192 -4.76 2.42 -16.99
N ILE A 193 -3.51 1.98 -16.93
CA ILE A 193 -2.46 2.47 -17.83
C ILE A 193 -2.17 1.48 -18.98
N GLY A 194 -2.65 0.24 -18.86
CA GLY A 194 -2.63 -0.77 -19.91
C GLY A 194 -4.00 -1.41 -20.05
N SER A 195 -4.42 -1.68 -21.28
CA SER A 195 -5.71 -2.29 -21.58
C SER A 195 -5.61 -3.10 -22.86
N PHE A 196 -5.97 -4.39 -22.85
CA PHE A 196 -5.71 -5.31 -23.95
C PHE A 196 -6.83 -6.35 -24.07
N GLU A 197 -7.07 -6.82 -25.29
CA GLU A 197 -7.86 -8.02 -25.53
C GLU A 197 -7.01 -9.27 -25.24
N ILE A 198 -7.61 -10.31 -24.66
CA ILE A 198 -6.97 -11.59 -24.39
C ILE A 198 -7.29 -12.55 -25.52
N SER A 199 -6.27 -12.97 -26.27
CA SER A 199 -6.40 -14.03 -27.27
C SER A 199 -6.32 -15.43 -26.66
N LYS A 200 -5.35 -15.66 -25.77
CA LYS A 200 -5.18 -16.95 -25.08
C LYS A 200 -4.28 -16.81 -23.85
N TRP A 201 -4.37 -17.78 -22.96
CA TRP A 201 -3.45 -17.98 -21.84
C TRP A 201 -2.38 -19.01 -22.19
N VAL A 202 -1.15 -18.76 -21.77
CA VAL A 202 -0.01 -19.67 -21.89
C VAL A 202 0.71 -19.78 -20.54
N ALA A 203 1.55 -20.80 -20.36
CA ALA A 203 2.41 -20.89 -19.19
C ALA A 203 3.37 -19.69 -19.13
N ALA A 204 3.55 -19.13 -17.93
CA ALA A 204 4.46 -18.00 -17.74
C ALA A 204 5.91 -18.47 -17.89
N SER A 205 6.71 -17.71 -18.63
CA SER A 205 8.09 -18.10 -18.93
C SER A 205 9.03 -18.04 -17.71
N ILE A 206 8.65 -17.25 -16.70
CA ILE A 206 9.55 -16.87 -15.58
C ILE A 206 9.20 -17.64 -14.30
N VAL A 207 7.94 -18.00 -14.09
CA VAL A 207 7.47 -18.58 -12.82
C VAL A 207 6.63 -19.83 -13.08
N PRO A 208 7.12 -21.04 -12.71
CA PRO A 208 6.38 -22.28 -12.85
C PRO A 208 5.00 -22.22 -12.17
N GLY A 209 4.00 -22.83 -12.81
CA GLY A 209 2.61 -22.87 -12.31
C GLY A 209 1.82 -21.57 -12.47
N LYS A 210 2.45 -20.50 -12.98
CA LYS A 210 1.77 -19.25 -13.34
C LYS A 210 1.54 -19.17 -14.84
N HIS A 211 0.68 -18.24 -15.23
CA HIS A 211 0.20 -18.06 -16.59
C HIS A 211 0.38 -16.61 -17.01
N GLU A 212 0.48 -16.41 -18.31
CA GLU A 212 0.48 -15.11 -18.95
C GLU A 212 -0.43 -15.12 -20.17
N PHE A 213 -1.03 -13.99 -20.51
CA PHE A 213 -1.94 -13.92 -21.66
C PHE A 213 -1.25 -13.30 -22.88
N THR A 214 -1.56 -13.79 -24.07
CA THR A 214 -1.24 -13.12 -25.34
C THR A 214 -2.42 -12.30 -25.82
N ALA A 215 -2.13 -11.19 -26.48
CA ALA A 215 -3.11 -10.31 -27.12
C ALA A 215 -2.91 -10.35 -28.64
N PRO A 216 -3.88 -9.87 -29.45
CA PRO A 216 -3.69 -9.70 -30.88
C PRO A 216 -2.45 -8.83 -31.15
N ASN A 217 -1.64 -9.21 -32.13
CA ASN A 217 -0.36 -8.55 -32.47
C ASN A 217 0.73 -8.63 -31.39
N HIS A 218 0.72 -9.66 -30.55
CA HIS A 218 1.85 -9.97 -29.65
C HIS A 218 3.20 -10.02 -30.43
N PRO A 219 4.28 -9.38 -29.94
CA PRO A 219 4.48 -8.77 -28.62
C PRO A 219 4.06 -7.30 -28.47
N ASN A 220 3.58 -6.65 -29.54
CA ASN A 220 3.25 -5.23 -29.58
C ASN A 220 1.75 -5.01 -29.85
N PRO A 221 0.86 -5.37 -28.90
CA PRO A 221 -0.58 -5.26 -29.11
C PRO A 221 -1.05 -3.81 -29.10
N LEU A 222 -2.17 -3.57 -29.78
CA LEU A 222 -2.90 -2.32 -29.66
C LEU A 222 -3.68 -2.27 -28.34
N SER A 223 -3.75 -1.08 -27.74
CA SER A 223 -4.53 -0.89 -26.52
C SER A 223 -6.03 -0.87 -26.79
N TYR A 224 -6.79 -1.59 -25.97
CA TYR A 224 -8.25 -1.56 -25.98
C TYR A 224 -8.78 -0.29 -25.29
N GLN A 225 -9.16 0.70 -26.09
CA GLN A 225 -9.48 2.06 -25.64
C GLN A 225 -10.59 2.18 -24.58
N PRO A 226 -11.68 1.41 -24.60
CA PRO A 226 -12.79 1.59 -23.65
C PRO A 226 -12.42 1.46 -22.17
N LEU A 227 -11.35 0.71 -21.87
CA LEU A 227 -10.85 0.51 -20.51
C LEU A 227 -9.58 1.30 -20.22
N LEU A 228 -8.93 1.96 -21.19
CA LEU A 228 -7.67 2.69 -21.00
C LEU A 228 -7.90 4.07 -20.37
N ASN A 229 -7.00 4.50 -19.48
CA ASN A 229 -7.02 5.79 -18.79
C ASN A 229 -8.34 6.05 -18.05
N LYS A 230 -8.87 5.02 -17.37
CA LYS A 230 -10.10 5.07 -16.60
C LYS A 230 -9.85 4.86 -15.13
N ASN A 231 -10.70 5.45 -14.31
CA ASN A 231 -10.66 5.32 -12.86
C ASN A 231 -11.49 4.11 -12.40
N PHE A 232 -10.84 3.18 -11.69
CA PHE A 232 -11.43 1.94 -11.17
C PHE A 232 -11.77 2.00 -9.67
N THR A 233 -11.62 3.15 -9.01
CA THR A 233 -11.77 3.29 -7.54
C THR A 233 -13.11 2.74 -7.02
N LYS A 234 -14.23 2.97 -7.73
CA LYS A 234 -15.55 2.43 -7.35
C LYS A 234 -15.61 0.90 -7.35
N ILE A 235 -14.93 0.28 -8.32
CA ILE A 235 -14.83 -1.19 -8.41
C ILE A 235 -13.94 -1.70 -7.28
N LEU A 236 -12.76 -1.09 -7.09
CA LEU A 236 -11.81 -1.49 -6.06
C LEU A 236 -12.40 -1.37 -4.65
N ALA A 237 -13.24 -0.37 -4.39
CA ALA A 237 -13.95 -0.21 -3.12
C ALA A 237 -14.81 -1.43 -2.74
N LYS A 238 -15.33 -2.19 -3.73
CA LYS A 238 -16.13 -3.40 -3.52
C LYS A 238 -15.30 -4.67 -3.28
N ALA A 239 -13.97 -4.61 -3.43
CA ALA A 239 -13.06 -5.73 -3.25
C ALA A 239 -11.77 -5.35 -2.48
N LYS A 240 -11.83 -4.29 -1.66
CA LYS A 240 -10.65 -3.61 -1.09
C LYS A 240 -9.65 -4.55 -0.41
N GLY A 241 -10.10 -5.37 0.55
CA GLY A 241 -9.21 -6.28 1.28
C GLY A 241 -8.61 -7.41 0.42
N PHE A 242 -9.30 -7.81 -0.65
CA PHE A 242 -8.78 -8.79 -1.59
C PHE A 242 -7.72 -8.17 -2.52
N TRP A 243 -8.02 -6.98 -3.05
CA TRP A 243 -7.12 -6.19 -3.90
C TRP A 243 -5.83 -5.77 -3.19
N GLN A 244 -5.92 -5.28 -1.94
CA GLN A 244 -4.77 -4.82 -1.16
C GLN A 244 -3.72 -5.91 -0.89
N ARG A 245 -4.08 -7.19 -1.02
CA ARG A 245 -3.17 -8.33 -0.92
C ARG A 245 -2.48 -8.69 -2.24
N GLY A 246 -2.55 -7.81 -3.26
CA GLY A 246 -1.93 -8.03 -4.58
C GLY A 246 -2.70 -8.98 -5.50
N ASN A 247 -3.95 -9.30 -5.18
CA ASN A 247 -4.76 -10.20 -6.01
C ASN A 247 -5.45 -9.45 -7.16
N TYR A 248 -5.52 -10.08 -8.33
CA TYR A 248 -6.28 -9.56 -9.48
C TYR A 248 -7.81 -9.72 -9.30
N LEU A 249 -8.61 -8.93 -10.01
CA LEU A 249 -10.08 -9.07 -10.00
C LEU A 249 -10.57 -9.60 -11.35
N ILE A 250 -11.79 -10.15 -11.35
CA ILE A 250 -12.55 -10.39 -12.57
C ILE A 250 -13.86 -9.65 -12.43
N VAL A 251 -14.14 -8.76 -13.37
CA VAL A 251 -15.31 -7.88 -13.36
C VAL A 251 -16.08 -8.06 -14.66
N GLU A 252 -17.39 -7.90 -14.56
CA GLU A 252 -18.31 -7.88 -15.69
C GLU A 252 -19.00 -6.53 -15.74
N PHE A 253 -19.14 -5.99 -16.95
CA PHE A 253 -19.85 -4.74 -17.24
C PHE A 253 -21.05 -5.02 -18.13
N ASP A 254 -22.19 -4.41 -17.83
CA ASP A 254 -23.42 -4.60 -18.60
C ASP A 254 -23.51 -3.68 -19.83
N GLY A 255 -22.62 -2.70 -19.97
CA GLY A 255 -22.67 -1.68 -21.02
C GLY A 255 -23.66 -0.54 -20.74
N HIS A 256 -24.43 -0.63 -19.65
CA HIS A 256 -25.49 0.29 -19.27
C HIS A 256 -25.20 1.01 -17.93
N GLY A 257 -23.91 1.15 -17.59
CA GLY A 257 -23.50 1.86 -16.39
C GLY A 257 -23.42 1.04 -15.13
N LYS A 258 -23.49 -0.30 -15.21
CA LYS A 258 -23.29 -1.19 -14.06
C LYS A 258 -22.14 -2.17 -14.26
N PHE A 259 -21.60 -2.60 -13.12
CA PHE A 259 -20.62 -3.67 -13.04
C PHE A 259 -20.95 -4.65 -11.91
N ARG A 260 -20.42 -5.87 -11.99
CA ARG A 260 -20.40 -6.84 -10.87
C ARG A 260 -19.06 -7.54 -10.75
N ILE A 261 -18.70 -7.94 -9.54
CA ILE A 261 -17.43 -8.62 -9.27
C ILE A 261 -17.59 -10.14 -9.35
N LYS A 262 -17.06 -10.75 -10.42
CA LYS A 262 -17.01 -12.21 -10.57
C LYS A 262 -15.93 -12.85 -9.68
N ARG A 263 -14.78 -12.18 -9.48
CA ARG A 263 -13.70 -12.62 -8.58
C ARG A 263 -13.20 -11.46 -7.71
N GLY A 264 -13.10 -11.70 -6.39
CA GLY A 264 -12.50 -10.79 -5.41
C GLY A 264 -13.48 -10.16 -4.40
N SER A 265 -14.77 -10.44 -4.54
CA SER A 265 -15.81 -10.13 -3.55
C SER A 265 -16.77 -11.32 -3.41
N GLN A 266 -17.34 -11.50 -2.22
CA GLN A 266 -18.44 -12.45 -1.99
C GLN A 266 -19.77 -11.90 -2.50
N ASP A 267 -19.95 -10.57 -2.49
CA ASP A 267 -21.13 -9.93 -3.05
C ASP A 267 -21.05 -9.91 -4.58
N LYS A 268 -22.08 -10.47 -5.23
CA LYS A 268 -22.22 -10.62 -6.69
C LYS A 268 -23.26 -9.68 -7.29
N SER A 269 -23.74 -8.71 -6.51
CA SER A 269 -24.70 -7.70 -6.96
C SER A 269 -24.13 -6.80 -8.05
N TRP A 270 -25.03 -6.19 -8.81
CA TRP A 270 -24.70 -5.12 -9.75
C TRP A 270 -24.58 -3.77 -9.04
N TYR A 271 -23.55 -3.00 -9.37
CA TYR A 271 -23.30 -1.66 -8.84
C TYR A 271 -23.10 -0.65 -9.95
N ASN A 272 -23.34 0.62 -9.67
CA ASN A 272 -23.14 1.70 -10.64
C ASN A 272 -21.66 2.00 -10.86
N CYS A 273 -21.28 2.17 -12.12
CA CYS A 273 -19.94 2.57 -12.57
C CYS A 273 -19.61 4.03 -12.20
N ILE A 274 -20.62 4.91 -12.17
CA ILE A 274 -20.51 6.36 -11.90
C ILE A 274 -21.21 6.74 -10.61
#